data_AF-A0A1R3VBF9-F1
#
_entry.id   AF-A0A1R3VBF9-F1
#
_cell.length_a   1.000
_cell.length_b   1.000
_cell.length_c   1.000
_cell.angle_alpha   90.00
_cell.angle_beta   90.00
_cell.angle_gamma   90.00
#
_symmetry.space_group_name_H-M   'P 1'
#
loop_
_entity.id
_entity.type
_entity.pdbx_description
1 polymer ?
#
loop_
_entity_poly.entity_id
_entity_poly.type
_entity_poly.pdbx_seq_one_letter_code
_entity_poly.pdbx_strand_id
1 'polypeptide(L)'
;MALYEKWCVATKEKNQRKQYWTLVEKDGGRDEVRDALVETVRSHYERLERIADDVARLGFKTAAEILRAELPQTPTARSGDLGEILATELVEEEIGLRVPVRRLRYKGRAQYGASW
;
A
#
# COMPACT_ATOMS: atom_id res chain seq x y z
N MET A 1 9.14 3.25 7.64
CA MET A 1 8.60 4.62 7.66
C MET A 1 7.57 4.66 8.77
N ALA A 2 7.45 5.73 9.55
CA ALA A 2 6.52 5.78 10.69
C ALA A 2 5.17 6.38 10.23
N LEU A 3 4.37 5.59 9.52
CA LEU A 3 3.09 6.02 8.97
C LEU A 3 2.02 6.05 10.06
N TYR A 4 1.91 4.97 10.83
CA TYR A 4 0.89 4.80 11.86
C TYR A 4 1.16 5.65 13.10
N GLU A 5 2.42 5.81 13.48
CA GLU A 5 2.82 6.67 14.60
C GLU A 5 2.34 8.11 14.38
N LYS A 6 2.39 8.61 13.13
CA LYS A 6 1.92 9.95 12.77
C LYS A 6 0.41 10.01 12.62
N TRP A 7 -0.17 9.03 11.93
CA TRP A 7 -1.60 9.03 11.58
C TRP A 7 -2.54 8.71 12.75
N CYS A 8 -2.17 7.76 13.62
CA CYS A 8 -3.10 7.11 14.53
C CYS A 8 -2.62 7.12 15.99
N VAL A 9 -3.57 7.03 16.91
CA VAL A 9 -3.34 6.61 18.29
C VAL A 9 -3.62 5.11 18.37
N ALA A 10 -2.63 4.34 18.81
CA ALA A 10 -2.75 2.90 18.98
C ALA A 10 -3.04 2.53 20.44
N THR A 11 -4.11 1.78 20.66
CA THR A 11 -4.45 1.15 21.94
C THR A 11 -4.27 -0.36 21.80
N LYS A 12 -3.50 -0.97 22.71
CA LYS A 12 -3.21 -2.42 22.71
C LYS A 12 -3.81 -3.05 23.96
N GLU A 13 -4.80 -3.93 23.77
CA GLU A 13 -5.46 -4.66 24.85
C GLU A 13 -5.13 -6.15 24.76
N LYS A 14 -4.86 -6.79 25.90
CA LYS A 14 -4.63 -8.23 25.97
C LYS A 14 -5.82 -8.90 26.64
N ASN A 15 -6.44 -9.84 25.93
CA ASN A 15 -7.48 -10.71 26.47
C ASN A 15 -7.01 -12.15 26.38
N GLN A 16 -6.60 -12.71 27.52
CA GLN A 16 -6.02 -14.05 27.64
C GLN A 16 -4.85 -14.27 26.66
N ARG A 17 -5.06 -15.07 25.60
CA ARG A 17 -4.06 -15.40 24.57
C ARG A 17 -4.10 -14.48 23.35
N LYS A 18 -5.06 -13.56 23.26
CA LYS A 18 -5.25 -12.66 22.12
C LYS A 18 -4.77 -11.25 22.47
N GLN A 19 -4.18 -10.58 21.49
CA GLN A 19 -3.91 -9.14 21.54
C GLN A 19 -4.81 -8.44 20.54
N TYR A 20 -5.48 -7.38 20.99
CA TYR A 20 -6.37 -6.52 20.21
C TYR A 20 -5.71 -5.17 20.07
N TRP A 21 -5.53 -4.74 18.83
CA TRP A 21 -4.90 -3.46 18.51
C TRP A 21 -5.95 -2.58 17.83
N THR A 22 -6.23 -1.45 18.45
CA THR A 22 -7.18 -0.46 17.93
C THR A 22 -6.39 0.76 17.52
N LEU A 23 -6.47 1.14 16.25
CA LEU A 23 -5.86 2.36 15.73
C LEU A 23 -6.97 3.37 15.42
N VAL A 24 -6.92 4.54 16.07
CA VAL A 24 -7.87 5.63 15.85
C VAL A 24 -7.13 6.79 15.22
N GLU A 25 -7.66 7.30 14.11
CA GLU A 25 -7.12 8.47 13.42
C GLU A 25 -7.05 9.68 14.36
N LYS A 26 -5.88 10.34 14.40
CA LYS A 26 -5.71 11.62 15.09
C LYS A 26 -6.42 12.73 14.33
N ASP A 27 -6.81 13.78 15.02
CA ASP A 27 -7.27 15.01 14.36
C ASP A 27 -6.17 15.55 13.43
N GLY A 28 -6.50 15.79 12.16
CA GLY A 28 -5.55 16.16 11.11
C GLY A 28 -4.55 15.08 10.67
N GLY A 29 -4.59 13.87 11.25
CA GLY A 29 -3.57 12.83 11.02
C GLY A 29 -3.48 12.37 9.57
N ARG A 30 -4.61 12.32 8.85
CA ARG A 30 -4.63 11.97 7.42
C ARG A 30 -3.98 13.01 6.53
N ASP A 31 -4.14 14.29 6.85
CA ASP A 31 -3.47 15.36 6.10
C ASP A 31 -1.96 15.29 6.32
N GLU A 32 -1.53 15.00 7.54
CA GLU A 32 -0.11 14.83 7.90
C GLU A 32 0.56 13.68 7.12
N VAL A 33 -0.14 12.56 6.91
CA VAL A 33 0.44 11.39 6.23
C VAL A 33 0.10 11.27 4.75
N ARG A 34 -0.70 12.18 4.18
CA ARG A 34 -1.25 12.05 2.83
C ARG A 34 -0.19 11.73 1.77
N ASP A 35 0.88 12.51 1.71
CA ASP A 35 1.91 12.37 0.68
C ASP A 35 2.72 11.07 0.88
N ALA A 36 3.07 10.76 2.13
CA ALA A 36 3.76 9.52 2.50
C ALA A 36 2.91 8.28 2.19
N LEU A 37 1.59 8.36 2.43
CA LEU A 37 0.64 7.28 2.12
C LEU A 37 0.55 7.07 0.60
N VAL A 38 0.47 8.14 -0.19
CA VAL A 38 0.43 8.05 -1.66
C VAL A 38 1.70 7.39 -2.20
N GLU A 39 2.88 7.79 -1.70
CA GLU A 39 4.15 7.19 -2.08
C GLU A 39 4.22 5.71 -1.69
N THR A 40 3.80 5.39 -0.47
CA THR A 40 3.76 4.01 0.05
C THR A 40 2.91 3.13 -0.83
N VAL A 41 1.67 3.54 -1.11
CA VAL A 41 0.74 2.80 -1.98
C VAL A 41 1.39 2.52 -3.34
N ARG A 42 2.02 3.51 -3.97
CA ARG A 42 2.73 3.31 -5.25
C ARG A 42 3.85 2.29 -5.13
N SER A 43 4.64 2.34 -4.06
CA SER A 43 5.74 1.42 -3.82
C SER A 43 5.30 -0.05 -3.67
N HIS A 44 4.04 -0.29 -3.30
CA HIS A 44 3.46 -1.63 -3.19
C HIS A 44 3.04 -2.22 -4.53
N TYR A 45 2.68 -1.39 -5.50
CA TYR A 45 2.36 -1.85 -6.86
C TYR A 45 3.62 -2.03 -7.71
N GLU A 46 4.59 -1.13 -7.59
CA GLU A 46 5.84 -1.21 -8.34
C GLU A 46 6.99 -0.53 -7.58
N ARG A 47 8.22 -0.86 -7.94
CA ARG A 47 9.41 -0.18 -7.43
C ARG A 47 9.46 1.25 -7.97
N LEU A 48 9.65 2.23 -7.08
CA LEU A 48 9.70 3.65 -7.46
C LEU A 48 10.80 3.93 -8.48
N GLU A 49 11.97 3.27 -8.33
CA GLU A 49 13.06 3.33 -9.31
C GLU A 49 12.61 2.92 -10.72
N ARG A 50 11.80 1.86 -10.83
CA ARG A 50 11.32 1.37 -12.13
C ARG A 50 10.30 2.32 -12.75
N ILE A 51 9.44 2.92 -11.93
CA ILE A 51 8.53 3.99 -12.37
C ILE A 51 9.34 5.17 -12.92
N ALA A 52 10.41 5.57 -12.25
CA ALA A 52 11.29 6.65 -12.71
C ALA A 52 12.01 6.29 -14.01
N ASP A 53 12.53 5.06 -14.12
CA ASP A 53 13.17 4.55 -15.34
C ASP A 53 12.21 4.54 -16.54
N ASP A 54 10.96 4.09 -16.33
CA ASP A 54 9.94 4.10 -17.37
C ASP A 54 9.57 5.51 -17.82
N VAL A 55 9.48 6.47 -16.89
CA VAL A 55 9.27 7.89 -17.21
C VAL A 55 10.44 8.44 -18.01
N ALA A 56 11.68 8.15 -17.61
CA ALA A 56 12.88 8.61 -18.31
C ALA A 56 12.99 8.05 -19.74
N ARG A 57 12.60 6.77 -19.92
CA ARG A 57 12.72 6.06 -21.20
C ARG A 57 11.57 6.32 -22.18
N LEU A 58 10.35 6.44 -21.68
CA LEU A 58 9.12 6.47 -22.51
C LEU A 58 8.41 7.83 -22.48
N GLY A 59 8.84 8.74 -21.60
CA GLY A 59 8.13 9.97 -21.32
C GLY A 59 6.87 9.75 -20.48
N PHE A 60 6.33 10.83 -19.92
CA PHE A 60 5.23 10.79 -18.96
C PHE A 60 3.97 10.10 -19.47
N LYS A 61 3.59 10.32 -20.73
CA LYS A 61 2.31 9.83 -21.27
C LYS A 61 2.28 8.30 -21.34
N THR A 62 3.30 7.70 -21.95
CA THR A 62 3.38 6.25 -22.12
C THR A 62 3.69 5.55 -20.80
N ALA A 63 4.55 6.11 -19.95
CA ALA A 63 4.77 5.57 -18.61
C ALA A 63 3.48 5.58 -17.76
N ALA A 64 2.66 6.64 -17.88
CA ALA A 64 1.37 6.71 -17.19
C ALA A 64 0.36 5.68 -17.73
N GLU A 65 0.38 5.36 -19.02
CA GLU A 65 -0.47 4.31 -19.60
C GLU A 65 -0.10 2.92 -19.07
N ILE A 66 1.20 2.61 -19.00
CA ILE A 66 1.71 1.36 -18.42
C ILE A 66 1.31 1.28 -16.94
N LEU A 67 1.55 2.34 -16.16
CA LEU A 67 1.20 2.37 -14.74
C LEU A 67 -0.30 2.22 -14.52
N ARG A 68 -1.15 2.86 -15.34
CA ARG A 68 -2.61 2.71 -15.26
C ARG A 68 -3.06 1.27 -15.53
N ALA A 69 -2.41 0.56 -16.44
CA ALA A 69 -2.73 -0.83 -16.73
C ALA A 69 -2.40 -1.77 -15.55
N GLU A 70 -1.35 -1.46 -14.77
CA GLU A 70 -0.93 -2.25 -13.62
C GLU A 70 -1.73 -1.93 -12.34
N LEU A 71 -2.26 -0.71 -12.21
CA LEU A 71 -3.05 -0.29 -11.06
C LEU A 71 -4.48 -0.86 -11.09
N PRO A 72 -5.05 -1.24 -9.94
CA PRO A 72 -6.42 -1.74 -9.87
C PRO A 72 -7.45 -0.70 -10.30
N GLN A 73 -8.23 -1.04 -11.33
CA GLN A 73 -9.23 -0.13 -11.92
C GLN A 73 -10.61 -0.24 -11.28
N THR A 74 -10.94 -1.33 -10.58
CA THR A 74 -12.27 -1.54 -9.96
C THR A 74 -12.27 -1.17 -8.48
N PRO A 75 -13.39 -0.64 -7.93
CA PRO A 75 -13.48 -0.32 -6.50
C PRO A 75 -13.19 -1.52 -5.58
N THR A 76 -13.66 -2.71 -5.94
CA THR A 76 -13.46 -3.94 -5.15
C THR A 76 -11.99 -4.37 -5.12
N ALA A 77 -11.27 -4.24 -6.24
CA ALA A 77 -9.83 -4.54 -6.26
C ALA A 77 -9.05 -3.52 -5.42
N ARG A 78 -9.40 -2.22 -5.52
CA ARG A 78 -8.75 -1.15 -4.76
C ARG A 78 -8.93 -1.32 -3.25
N SER A 79 -10.12 -1.68 -2.77
CA SER A 79 -10.35 -1.85 -1.33
C SER A 79 -9.62 -3.05 -0.76
N GLY A 80 -9.55 -4.17 -1.49
CA GLY A 80 -8.77 -5.34 -1.11
C GLY A 80 -7.27 -5.07 -1.05
N ASP A 81 -6.72 -4.45 -2.10
CA ASP A 81 -5.30 -4.12 -2.16
C ASP A 81 -4.93 -3.07 -1.10
N LEU A 82 -5.78 -2.07 -0.85
CA LEU A 82 -5.55 -1.08 0.20
C LEU A 82 -5.46 -1.73 1.59
N GLY A 83 -6.35 -2.68 1.91
CA GLY A 83 -6.29 -3.41 3.18
C GLY A 83 -4.98 -4.20 3.35
N GLU A 84 -4.49 -4.82 2.28
CA GLU A 84 -3.21 -5.53 2.27
C GLU A 84 -2.01 -4.60 2.48
N ILE A 85 -2.00 -3.45 1.79
CA ILE A 85 -0.95 -2.43 1.93
C ILE A 85 -0.88 -1.95 3.38
N LEU A 86 -2.02 -1.54 3.93
CA LEU A 86 -2.12 -1.06 5.30
C LEU A 86 -1.67 -2.13 6.31
N ALA A 87 -2.14 -3.37 6.16
CA ALA A 87 -1.72 -4.46 7.03
C ALA A 87 -0.21 -4.73 6.97
N THR A 88 0.38 -4.67 5.78
CA THR A 88 1.83 -4.87 5.60
C THR A 88 2.63 -3.79 6.34
N GLU A 89 2.30 -2.52 6.10
CA GLU A 89 3.00 -1.40 6.73
C GLU A 89 2.82 -1.41 8.26
N LEU A 90 1.64 -1.77 8.75
CA LEU A 90 1.37 -1.88 10.19
C LEU A 90 2.26 -2.93 10.84
N VAL A 91 2.40 -4.10 10.20
CA VAL A 91 3.25 -5.19 10.70
C VAL A 91 4.73 -4.79 10.70
N GLU A 92 5.19 -4.10 9.66
CA GLU A 92 6.58 -3.62 9.61
C GLU A 92 6.88 -2.56 10.67
N GLU A 93 5.96 -1.63 10.90
CA GLU A 93 6.13 -0.52 11.84
C GLU A 93 5.98 -0.95 13.30
N GLU A 94 4.91 -1.65 13.64
CA GLU A 94 4.52 -1.89 15.04
C GLU A 94 5.02 -3.23 15.60
N ILE A 95 5.25 -4.22 14.74
CA ILE A 95 5.73 -5.56 15.14
C ILE A 95 7.24 -5.69 14.87
N GLY A 96 7.80 -4.86 13.97
CA GLY A 96 9.21 -4.93 13.58
C GLY A 96 9.55 -6.14 12.71
N LEU A 97 8.54 -6.76 12.09
CA LEU A 97 8.75 -7.83 11.11
C LEU A 97 9.06 -7.21 9.75
N ARG A 98 10.02 -7.76 9.02
CA ARG A 98 10.25 -7.37 7.63
C ARG A 98 9.39 -8.23 6.71
N VAL A 99 8.62 -7.62 5.81
CA VAL A 99 7.85 -8.31 4.77
C VAL A 99 8.66 -8.25 3.46
N PRO A 100 9.43 -9.30 3.12
CA PRO A 100 10.36 -9.24 2.00
C PRO A 100 9.65 -9.25 0.63
N VAL A 101 8.44 -9.79 0.58
CA VAL A 101 7.68 -9.96 -0.66
C VAL A 101 6.39 -9.15 -0.56
N ARG A 102 6.34 -8.03 -1.29
CA ARG A 102 5.11 -7.25 -1.50
C ARG A 102 4.30 -7.92 -2.60
N ARG A 103 3.36 -8.78 -2.21
CA ARG A 103 2.58 -9.66 -3.11
C ARG A 103 1.90 -8.90 -4.26
N LEU A 104 1.45 -7.67 -4.03
CA LEU A 104 0.84 -6.82 -5.06
C LEU A 104 1.75 -6.61 -6.29
N ARG A 105 3.07 -6.54 -6.11
CA ARG A 105 4.04 -6.43 -7.23
C ARG A 105 4.08 -7.66 -8.14
N TYR A 106 3.58 -8.79 -7.66
CA TYR A 106 3.62 -10.09 -8.35
C TYR A 106 2.23 -10.61 -8.70
N LYS A 107 1.18 -9.82 -8.43
CA LYS A 107 -0.20 -10.17 -8.77
C LYS A 107 -0.33 -10.11 -10.29
N GLY A 108 -0.17 -11.27 -10.95
CA GLY A 108 -0.17 -11.36 -12.41
C GLY A 108 -1.49 -10.92 -13.04
N ARG A 109 -1.42 -10.46 -14.29
CA ARG A 109 -2.52 -9.95 -15.14
C ARG A 109 -3.75 -10.87 -15.29
N ALA A 110 -3.69 -12.13 -14.85
CA ALA A 110 -4.67 -13.16 -15.20
C ALA A 110 -5.99 -13.14 -14.40
N GLN A 111 -6.15 -12.30 -13.38
CA GLN A 111 -7.34 -12.36 -12.51
C GLN A 111 -8.48 -11.39 -12.90
N TYR A 112 -8.33 -10.58 -13.95
CA TYR A 112 -9.39 -9.62 -14.37
C TYR A 112 -9.65 -9.52 -15.88
N GLY A 113 -9.15 -10.46 -16.70
CA GLY A 113 -9.31 -10.30 -18.16
C GLY A 113 -8.89 -11.50 -19.02
N ALA A 114 -9.21 -12.73 -18.63
CA ALA A 114 -9.21 -13.86 -19.55
C ALA A 114 -10.64 -14.41 -19.65
N SER A 115 -11.42 -13.88 -20.60
CA SER A 115 -12.51 -14.64 -21.21
C SER A 115 -11.89 -15.67 -22.15
N TRP A 116 -12.16 -16.95 -21.92
CA TRP A 116 -12.09 -17.95 -22.99
C TRP A 116 -13.18 -17.68 -24.02
#